data_AF-A0A439CN77-F1
#
_entry.id   AF-A0A439CN77-F1
#
_cell.length_a   1.000
_cell.length_b   1.000
_cell.length_c   1.000
_cell.angle_alpha   90.00
_cell.angle_beta   90.00
_cell.angle_gamma   90.00
#
_symmetry.space_group_name_H-M   'P 1'
#
loop_
_entity.id
_entity.type
_entity.pdbx_description
1 polymer ?
#
loop_
_entity_poly.entity_id
_entity_poly.type
_entity_poly.pdbx_seq_one_letter_code
_entity_poly.pdbx_strand_id
1 'polypeptide(L)'
;MGSDMSEELGKITEDMLRIRWKTLDVSDDFFNNCKKHPINYILAENYERKYYFFGCENIEFQNEIGEKIWSTTGNGELNVPARVGVYIVRGKIRSG
;
A
#
# COMPACT_ATOMS: atom_id res chain seq x y z
N MET A 1 -12.17 -33.97 11.81
CA MET A 1 -12.49 -32.79 10.99
C MET A 1 -12.02 -31.56 11.74
N GLY A 2 -10.73 -31.22 11.60
CA GLY A 2 -10.17 -29.98 12.13
C GLY A 2 -9.94 -29.05 10.95
N SER A 3 -11.02 -28.52 10.38
CA SER A 3 -10.92 -27.51 9.34
C SER A 3 -10.74 -26.16 10.02
N ASP A 4 -9.47 -25.76 10.11
CA ASP A 4 -9.06 -24.50 9.51
C ASP A 4 -9.72 -23.21 10.06
N MET A 5 -9.73 -23.04 11.37
CA MET A 5 -9.97 -21.71 11.97
C MET A 5 -8.69 -20.87 12.11
N SER A 6 -7.55 -21.36 11.63
CA SER A 6 -6.25 -20.67 11.71
C SER A 6 -5.92 -19.84 10.46
N GLU A 7 -6.52 -20.11 9.29
CA GLU A 7 -6.24 -19.34 8.07
C GLU A 7 -6.97 -17.98 7.99
N GLU A 8 -8.12 -17.81 8.66
CA GLU A 8 -8.89 -16.55 8.55
C GLU A 8 -8.39 -15.42 9.46
N LEU A 9 -7.68 -15.71 10.55
CA LEU A 9 -7.31 -14.72 11.57
C LEU A 9 -6.12 -13.80 11.20
N GLY A 10 -5.63 -13.83 9.96
CA GLY A 10 -4.48 -13.02 9.51
C GLY A 10 -4.56 -12.53 8.07
N LYS A 11 -5.67 -12.74 7.35
CA LYS A 11 -5.78 -12.35 5.94
C LYS A 11 -6.13 -10.88 5.83
N ILE A 12 -5.24 -10.09 5.23
CA ILE A 12 -5.53 -8.70 4.89
C ILE A 12 -6.55 -8.66 3.75
N THR A 13 -7.67 -7.99 3.98
CA THR A 13 -8.74 -7.83 2.99
C THR A 13 -8.76 -6.42 2.39
N GLU A 14 -9.48 -6.27 1.28
CA GLU A 14 -9.73 -4.97 0.65
C GLU A 14 -10.37 -3.98 1.63
N ASP A 15 -11.39 -4.39 2.38
CA ASP A 15 -12.09 -3.52 3.33
C ASP A 15 -11.16 -2.99 4.42
N MET A 16 -10.24 -3.83 4.92
CA MET A 16 -9.25 -3.39 5.90
C MET A 16 -8.32 -2.31 5.33
N LEU A 17 -7.89 -2.46 4.07
CA LEU A 17 -7.04 -1.47 3.42
C LEU A 17 -7.81 -0.18 3.12
N ARG A 18 -9.06 -0.27 2.68
CA ARG A 18 -9.94 0.89 2.42
C ARG A 18 -10.19 1.71 3.69
N ILE A 19 -10.45 1.06 4.82
CA ILE A 19 -10.65 1.74 6.11
C ILE A 19 -9.37 2.47 6.58
N ARG A 20 -8.20 1.92 6.26
CA ARG A 20 -6.90 2.50 6.63
C ARG A 20 -6.44 3.60 5.68
N TRP A 21 -6.93 3.63 4.45
CA TRP A 21 -6.55 4.63 3.47
C TRP A 21 -7.07 6.00 3.86
N LYS A 22 -6.17 6.98 3.87
CA LYS A 22 -6.52 8.37 4.13
C LYS A 22 -6.12 9.24 2.95
N THR A 23 -6.95 10.23 2.65
CA THR A 23 -6.54 11.32 1.77
C THR A 23 -5.27 11.96 2.32
N LEU A 24 -4.36 12.29 1.42
CA LEU A 24 -3.07 12.87 1.78
C LEU A 24 -3.27 14.26 2.39
N ASP A 25 -2.81 14.45 3.63
CA ASP A 25 -2.90 15.72 4.38
C ASP A 25 -1.52 16.38 4.56
N VAL A 26 -0.71 16.35 3.51
CA VAL A 26 0.57 17.04 3.45
C VAL A 26 0.66 17.80 2.14
N SER A 27 1.34 18.95 2.15
CA SER A 27 1.56 19.77 0.98
C SER A 27 2.51 19.12 -0.03
N ASP A 28 2.41 19.52 -1.30
CA ASP A 28 3.19 18.95 -2.42
C ASP A 28 4.71 19.04 -2.22
N ASP A 29 5.19 20.06 -1.50
CA ASP A 29 6.59 20.28 -1.18
C ASP A 29 7.18 19.16 -0.28
N PHE A 30 6.33 18.42 0.43
CA PHE A 30 6.71 17.19 1.12
C PHE A 30 7.36 16.16 0.18
N PHE A 31 7.14 16.25 -1.13
CA PHE A 31 7.72 15.36 -2.14
C PHE A 31 8.76 16.04 -3.04
N ASN A 32 9.30 17.20 -2.67
CA ASN A 32 10.26 17.94 -3.51
C ASN A 32 11.53 17.13 -3.82
N ASN A 33 12.01 16.35 -2.85
CA ASN A 33 13.19 15.50 -3.00
C ASN A 33 12.87 14.06 -3.48
N CYS A 34 11.60 13.77 -3.76
CA CYS A 34 11.17 12.47 -4.24
C CYS A 34 11.19 12.43 -5.77
N LYS A 35 11.86 11.42 -6.32
CA LYS A 35 11.83 11.14 -7.76
C LYS A 35 10.45 10.59 -8.15
N LYS A 36 9.93 11.04 -9.29
CA LYS A 36 8.76 10.40 -9.92
C LYS A 36 9.23 9.15 -10.65
N HIS A 37 8.65 7.99 -10.33
CA HIS A 37 8.99 6.72 -10.95
C HIS A 37 7.89 6.29 -11.92
N PRO A 38 8.20 5.76 -13.12
CA PRO A 38 7.17 5.22 -14.01
C PRO A 38 6.53 3.96 -13.45
N ILE A 39 7.32 3.10 -12.81
CA ILE A 39 6.91 1.91 -12.08
C ILE A 39 7.77 1.85 -10.81
N ASN A 40 7.17 1.49 -9.69
CA ASN A 40 7.89 1.16 -8.46
C ASN A 40 7.22 -0.02 -7.76
N TYR A 41 8.00 -0.83 -7.05
CA TYR A 41 7.51 -1.94 -6.26
C TYR A 41 8.08 -1.88 -4.85
N ILE A 42 7.19 -1.85 -3.86
CA ILE A 42 7.51 -1.96 -2.44
C ILE A 42 7.28 -3.41 -2.05
N LEU A 43 8.35 -4.13 -1.69
CA LEU A 43 8.27 -5.52 -1.25
C LEU A 43 7.37 -5.67 -0.01
N ALA A 44 6.72 -6.81 0.17
CA ALA A 44 6.06 -7.14 1.44
C ALA A 44 7.12 -7.35 2.54
N GLU A 45 6.82 -6.89 3.76
CA GLU A 45 7.69 -7.06 4.93
C GLU A 45 6.89 -7.62 6.10
N ASN A 46 7.56 -8.17 7.12
CA ASN A 46 6.90 -8.76 8.29
C ASN A 46 6.46 -7.74 9.36
N TYR A 47 6.51 -6.44 9.06
CA TYR A 47 6.07 -5.35 9.94
C TYR A 47 5.27 -4.28 9.17
N GLU A 48 4.48 -3.49 9.91
CA GLU A 48 3.68 -2.39 9.36
C GLU A 48 4.58 -1.21 8.96
N ARG A 49 4.29 -0.57 7.82
CA ARG A 49 5.11 0.52 7.26
C ARG A 49 4.25 1.69 6.81
N LYS A 50 4.62 2.90 7.21
CA LYS A 50 3.91 4.11 6.77
C LYS A 50 4.43 4.57 5.41
N TYR A 51 3.52 4.73 4.46
CA TYR A 51 3.84 5.29 3.14
C TYR A 51 2.89 6.41 2.75
N TYR A 52 3.45 7.37 2.03
CA TYR A 52 2.76 8.48 1.41
C TYR A 52 2.89 8.37 -0.11
N PHE A 53 1.78 8.49 -0.81
CA PHE A 53 1.66 8.36 -2.26
C PHE A 53 1.17 9.68 -2.87
N PHE A 54 1.83 10.14 -3.93
CA PHE A 54 1.51 11.40 -4.58
C PHE A 54 1.53 11.29 -6.10
N GLY A 55 0.40 11.67 -6.73
CA GLY A 55 0.21 11.69 -8.17
C GLY A 55 0.31 10.31 -8.81
N CYS A 56 -0.18 9.27 -8.13
CA CYS A 56 -0.11 7.89 -8.61
C CYS A 56 -1.27 7.55 -9.55
N GLU A 57 -0.95 6.98 -10.72
CA GLU A 57 -1.98 6.52 -11.66
C GLU A 57 -2.56 5.15 -11.27
N ASN A 58 -1.77 4.32 -10.58
CA ASN A 58 -2.24 3.10 -9.93
C ASN A 58 -1.41 2.80 -8.68
N ILE A 59 -2.07 2.36 -7.62
CA ILE A 59 -1.48 1.84 -6.39
C ILE A 59 -2.18 0.52 -6.11
N GLU A 60 -1.49 -0.59 -6.35
CA GLU A 60 -2.00 -1.94 -6.16
C GLU A 60 -1.36 -2.58 -4.92
N PHE A 61 -2.18 -2.92 -3.94
CA PHE A 61 -1.79 -3.64 -2.75
C PHE A 61 -1.91 -5.14 -3.00
N GLN A 62 -0.83 -5.87 -2.74
CA GLN A 62 -0.69 -7.28 -3.05
C GLN A 62 -0.37 -8.10 -1.80
N ASN A 63 -0.80 -9.35 -1.75
CA ASN A 63 -0.36 -10.30 -0.72
C ASN A 63 1.09 -10.78 -0.95
N GLU A 64 1.59 -11.66 -0.09
CA GLU A 64 2.98 -12.15 -0.13
C GLU A 64 3.34 -12.92 -1.41
N ILE A 65 2.35 -13.43 -2.14
CA ILE A 65 2.53 -14.14 -3.40
C ILE A 65 2.26 -13.25 -4.64
N GLY A 66 2.02 -11.95 -4.43
CA GLY A 66 1.82 -10.98 -5.50
C GLY A 66 0.39 -10.89 -6.04
N GLU A 67 -0.59 -11.57 -5.43
CA GLU A 67 -1.99 -11.43 -5.84
C GLU A 67 -2.56 -10.11 -5.32
N LYS A 68 -3.32 -9.43 -6.19
CA LYS A 68 -3.99 -8.19 -5.85
C LYS A 68 -5.03 -8.41 -4.75
N ILE A 69 -4.91 -7.62 -3.68
CA ILE A 69 -5.91 -7.46 -2.63
C ILE A 69 -6.83 -6.29 -2.98
N TRP A 70 -6.24 -5.13 -3.28
CA TRP A 70 -6.96 -3.88 -3.54
C TRP A 70 -6.13 -2.95 -4.44
N SER A 71 -6.79 -2.06 -5.17
CA SER A 71 -6.13 -1.02 -5.95
C SER A 71 -6.85 0.32 -5.86
N THR A 72 -6.09 1.40 -5.86
CA THR A 72 -6.59 2.78 -5.85
C THR A 72 -5.69 3.71 -6.69
N THR A 73 -6.06 4.99 -6.79
CA THR A 73 -5.34 6.01 -7.57
C THR A 73 -5.24 7.33 -6.79
N GLY A 74 -4.38 8.24 -7.25
CA GLY A 74 -4.28 9.60 -6.73
C GLY A 74 -3.30 9.76 -5.56
N ASN A 75 -3.73 10.51 -4.55
CA ASN A 75 -2.91 10.93 -3.41
C ASN A 75 -3.47 10.32 -2.13
N GLY A 76 -2.62 9.69 -1.32
CA GLY A 76 -3.02 9.25 0.00
C GLY A 76 -1.89 8.76 0.88
N GLU A 77 -2.24 8.47 2.12
CA GLU A 77 -1.35 7.82 3.08
C GLU A 77 -1.99 6.53 3.60
N LEU A 78 -1.16 5.54 3.89
CA LEU A 78 -1.60 4.29 4.47
C LEU A 78 -0.46 3.67 5.30
N ASN A 79 -0.81 3.18 6.49
CA ASN A 79 0.03 2.27 7.25
C ASN A 79 -0.13 0.87 6.65
N VAL A 80 0.76 0.53 5.72
CA VAL A 80 0.74 -0.71 4.95
C VAL A 80 0.94 -1.86 5.93
N PRO A 81 -0.05 -2.75 6.09
CA PRO A 81 0.06 -3.87 7.01
C PRO A 81 1.28 -4.73 6.69
N ALA A 82 1.75 -5.48 7.68
CA ALA A 82 2.69 -6.57 7.43
C ALA A 82 2.13 -7.49 6.33
N ARG A 83 3.03 -8.12 5.57
CA ARG A 83 2.71 -9.09 4.50
C ARG A 83 1.97 -8.51 3.30
N VAL A 84 1.96 -7.18 3.16
CA VAL A 84 1.42 -6.48 2.00
C VAL A 84 2.53 -5.79 1.22
N GLY A 85 2.65 -6.14 -0.06
CA GLY A 85 3.46 -5.42 -1.05
C GLY A 85 2.65 -4.33 -1.76
N VAL A 86 3.33 -3.39 -2.40
CA VAL A 86 2.67 -2.30 -3.14
C VAL A 86 3.30 -2.12 -4.52
N TYR A 87 2.52 -2.34 -5.57
CA TYR A 87 2.91 -2.09 -6.95
C TYR A 87 2.31 -0.77 -7.44
N ILE A 88 3.16 0.13 -7.94
CA ILE A 88 2.79 1.52 -8.17
C ILE A 88 3.14 1.89 -9.60
N VAL A 89 2.16 2.43 -10.31
CA VAL A 89 2.33 2.96 -11.67
C VAL A 89 2.25 4.47 -11.60
N ARG A 90 3.36 5.11 -11.96
CA ARG A 90 3.59 6.56 -11.97
C ARG A 90 3.40 7.20 -10.58
N GLY A 91 4.07 8.32 -10.35
CA GLY A 91 3.94 9.10 -9.11
C GLY A 91 5.18 9.08 -8.23
N LYS A 92 5.06 9.66 -7.04
CA LYS A 92 6.11 9.81 -6.04
C LYS A 92 5.68 9.07 -4.77
N ILE A 93 6.68 8.53 -4.07
CA ILE A 93 6.49 7.79 -2.82
C ILE A 93 7.48 8.30 -1.79
N ARG A 94 7.04 8.37 -0.54
CA ARG A 94 7.89 8.66 0.61
C ARG A 94 7.53 7.73 1.76
N SER A 95 8.53 7.17 2.44
CA SER A 95 8.35 6.47 3.71
C SER A 95 8.17 7.49 4.84
N GLY A 96 7.26 7.20 5.77
CA GLY A 96 7.02 7.99 6.98
C GLY A 96 7.79 7.56 8.19
#